data_AF-A0A0G0X8H4-F1
#
_entry.id   AF-A0A0G0X8H4-F1
#
_cell.length_a   1.000
_cell.length_b   1.000
_cell.length_c   1.000
_cell.angle_alpha   90.00
_cell.angle_beta   90.00
_cell.angle_gamma   90.00
#
_symmetry.space_group_name_H-M   'P 1'
#
loop_
_entity.id
_entity.type
_entity.pdbx_description
1 polymer ?
#
loop_
_entity_poly.entity_id
_entity_poly.type
_entity_poly.pdbx_seq_one_letter_code
_entity_poly.pdbx_strand_id
1 'polypeptide(L)'
;MPDNALNPVPTDAIISPFTFFTPEAFTWVVTLFLLFLIVIYTVFTLIMVRQVHLLNRNFKTGLAFIFTMISYIHLFLALILVVVSLVTLIL
;
A
#
# COMPACT_ATOMS: atom_id res chain seq x y z
N MET A 1 -49.47 -30.29 19.49
CA MET A 1 -48.98 -29.27 18.53
C MET A 1 -47.51 -29.04 18.84
N PRO A 2 -46.56 -29.34 17.92
CA PRO A 2 -45.16 -29.00 18.14
C PRO A 2 -44.87 -27.65 17.50
N ASP A 3 -45.05 -26.56 18.24
CA ASP A 3 -44.70 -25.23 17.76
C ASP A 3 -43.22 -24.91 18.08
N ASN A 4 -42.34 -25.39 17.18
CA ASN A 4 -41.31 -24.64 16.43
C ASN A 4 -40.57 -23.41 17.03
N ALA A 5 -40.44 -23.23 18.35
CA ALA A 5 -39.87 -22.00 18.92
C ALA A 5 -38.45 -22.06 19.53
N LEU A 6 -37.61 -23.05 19.22
CA LEU A 6 -36.29 -23.19 19.89
C LEU A 6 -35.12 -23.61 18.96
N ASN A 7 -35.07 -23.11 17.73
CA ASN A 7 -33.77 -23.02 17.06
C ASN A 7 -33.25 -21.60 17.26
N PRO A 8 -32.35 -21.34 18.23
CA PRO A 8 -31.69 -20.06 18.31
C PRO A 8 -30.99 -19.83 16.97
N VAL A 9 -31.33 -18.74 16.28
CA VAL A 9 -30.55 -18.28 15.14
C VAL A 9 -29.10 -18.20 15.63
N PRO A 10 -28.14 -18.90 14.99
CA PRO A 10 -26.75 -18.84 15.40
C PRO A 10 -26.33 -17.38 15.43
N THR A 11 -26.02 -16.86 16.62
CA THR A 11 -25.60 -15.46 16.83
C THR A 11 -24.33 -15.12 16.05
N ASP A 12 -23.60 -16.14 15.67
CA ASP A 12 -22.45 -16.18 14.76
C ASP A 12 -22.81 -15.76 13.31
N ALA A 13 -24.09 -15.73 12.94
CA ALA A 13 -24.56 -15.21 11.65
C ALA A 13 -24.90 -13.70 11.68
N ILE A 14 -24.96 -13.07 12.86
CA ILE A 14 -25.18 -11.63 12.97
C ILE A 14 -23.81 -10.95 12.86
N ILE A 15 -23.37 -10.66 11.63
CA ILE A 15 -22.27 -9.73 11.36
C ILE A 15 -22.73 -8.38 11.92
N SER A 16 -22.36 -8.07 13.16
CA SER A 16 -22.65 -6.76 13.73
C SER A 16 -21.91 -5.72 12.88
N PRO A 17 -22.49 -4.55 12.59
CA PRO A 17 -21.82 -3.50 11.83
C PRO A 17 -20.54 -2.99 12.50
N PHE A 18 -20.21 -3.50 13.70
CA PHE A 18 -19.02 -3.17 14.48
C PHE A 18 -17.92 -4.23 14.43
N THR A 19 -18.07 -5.31 13.65
CA THR A 19 -16.99 -6.32 13.47
C THR A 19 -15.71 -5.73 12.87
N PHE A 20 -15.79 -4.56 12.23
CA PHE A 20 -14.64 -3.80 11.73
C PHE A 20 -13.81 -3.09 12.83
N PHE A 21 -14.33 -2.98 14.05
CA PHE A 21 -13.63 -2.37 15.19
C PHE A 21 -12.85 -3.38 16.04
N THR A 22 -12.71 -4.63 15.59
CA THR A 22 -11.73 -5.52 16.19
C THR A 22 -10.32 -5.03 15.83
N PRO A 23 -9.33 -5.13 16.73
CA PRO A 23 -7.96 -4.75 16.44
C PRO A 23 -7.42 -5.41 15.17
N GLU A 24 -7.77 -6.68 14.95
CA GLU A 24 -7.38 -7.47 13.78
C GLU A 24 -7.95 -6.90 12.47
N ALA A 25 -9.27 -6.65 12.41
CA ALA A 25 -9.90 -6.10 11.21
C ALA A 25 -9.36 -4.71 10.88
N PHE A 26 -9.13 -3.87 11.90
CA PHE A 26 -8.55 -2.54 11.72
C PHE A 26 -7.12 -2.62 11.16
N THR A 27 -6.27 -3.48 11.73
CA THR A 27 -4.91 -3.70 11.21
C THR A 27 -4.94 -4.12 9.75
N TRP A 28 -5.83 -5.04 9.38
CA TRP A 28 -5.92 -5.52 7.99
C TRP A 28 -6.30 -4.41 7.00
N VAL A 29 -7.28 -3.57 7.36
CA VAL A 29 -7.69 -2.42 6.55
C VAL A 29 -6.55 -1.41 6.39
N VAL A 30 -5.84 -1.08 7.48
CA VAL A 30 -4.71 -0.16 7.42
C VAL A 30 -3.59 -0.71 6.55
N THR A 31 -3.27 -2.01 6.67
CA THR A 31 -2.24 -2.66 5.86
C THR A 31 -2.56 -2.59 4.37
N LEU A 32 -3.80 -2.88 3.97
CA LEU A 32 -4.23 -2.76 2.58
C LEU A 32 -4.15 -1.32 2.06
N PHE A 33 -4.57 -0.35 2.89
CA PHE A 33 -4.51 1.06 2.53
C PHE A 33 -3.06 1.54 2.34
N LEU A 34 -2.14 1.11 3.21
CA LEU A 34 -0.72 1.40 3.08
C LEU A 34 -0.12 0.74 1.83
N LEU A 35 -0.48 -0.51 1.53
CA LEU A 35 -0.04 -1.19 0.32
C LEU A 35 -0.48 -0.43 -0.93
N PHE A 36 -1.72 0.03 -0.97
CA PHE A 36 -2.24 0.87 -2.05
C PHE A 36 -1.43 2.17 -2.21
N LEU A 37 -1.13 2.87 -1.11
CA LEU A 37 -0.30 4.07 -1.12
C LEU A 37 1.11 3.78 -1.65
N ILE A 38 1.73 2.66 -1.27
CA ILE A 38 3.07 2.27 -1.69
C ILE A 38 3.12 2.00 -3.20
N VAL A 39 2.08 1.38 -3.77
CA VAL A 39 1.96 1.18 -5.22
C VAL A 39 1.90 2.53 -5.94
N ILE A 40 1.04 3.45 -5.49
CA ILE A 40 0.95 4.80 -6.06
C ILE A 40 2.28 5.53 -5.95
N TYR A 41 2.92 5.45 -4.79
CA TYR A 41 4.21 6.06 -4.53
C TYR A 41 5.29 5.54 -5.48
N THR A 42 5.28 4.25 -5.79
CA THR A 42 6.22 3.65 -6.75
C THR A 42 5.98 4.17 -8.17
N VAL A 43 4.74 4.40 -8.57
CA VAL A 43 4.43 5.07 -9.85
C VAL A 43 4.95 6.51 -9.85
N PHE A 44 4.80 7.22 -8.73
CA PHE A 44 5.32 8.58 -8.58
C PHE A 44 6.86 8.63 -8.71
N THR A 45 7.59 7.68 -8.12
CA THR A 45 9.06 7.65 -8.25
C THR A 45 9.52 7.39 -9.69
N LEU A 46 8.79 6.57 -10.47
CA LEU A 46 9.04 6.41 -11.91
C LEU A 46 8.86 7.73 -12.69
N ILE A 47 7.81 8.49 -12.38
CA ILE A 47 7.55 9.80 -13.00
C ILE A 47 8.68 10.78 -12.64
N MET A 48 9.13 10.78 -11.39
CA MET A 48 10.24 11.62 -10.93
C MET A 48 11.53 11.36 -11.70
N VAL A 49 11.89 10.10 -11.97
CA VAL A 49 13.06 9.77 -12.80
C VAL A 49 12.95 10.40 -14.19
N ARG A 50 11.77 10.34 -14.82
CA ARG A 50 11.53 10.99 -16.12
C ARG A 50 11.66 12.50 -16.03
N GLN A 51 11.14 13.11 -14.97
CA GLN A 51 11.24 14.56 -14.75
C GLN A 51 12.70 15.01 -14.55
N VAL A 52 13.50 14.25 -13.80
CA VAL A 52 14.94 14.54 -13.62
C VAL A 52 15.71 14.45 -14.95
N HIS A 53 15.41 13.45 -15.78
CA HIS A 53 16.01 13.35 -17.13
C HIS A 53 15.64 14.54 -18.02
N LEU A 54 14.36 14.95 -18.00
CA LEU A 54 13.91 16.12 -18.75
C LEU A 54 14.56 17.42 -18.23
N LEU A 55 14.69 17.56 -16.92
CA LEU A 55 15.37 18.68 -16.28
C LEU A 55 16.83 18.76 -16.73
N ASN A 56 17.57 17.66 -16.62
CA ASN A 56 18.99 17.60 -16.99
C ASN A 56 19.23 17.79 -18.49
N ARG A 57 18.26 17.44 -19.34
CA ARG A 57 18.33 17.71 -20.78
C ARG A 57 18.18 19.20 -21.10
N ASN A 58 17.28 19.89 -20.39
CA ASN A 58 16.97 21.30 -20.68
C ASN A 58 17.91 22.27 -19.95
N PHE A 59 18.41 21.89 -18.78
CA PHE A 59 19.33 22.69 -17.98
C PHE A 59 20.68 22.00 -17.89
N LYS A 60 21.72 22.61 -18.47
CA LYS A 60 23.11 22.16 -18.32
C LYS A 60 23.59 22.48 -16.90
N THR A 61 23.18 21.68 -15.93
CA THR A 61 23.62 21.78 -14.53
C THR A 61 24.82 20.86 -14.31
N GLY A 62 25.87 21.37 -13.67
CA GLY A 62 27.07 20.56 -13.34
C GLY A 62 26.79 19.37 -12.41
N LEU A 63 25.62 19.34 -11.77
CA LEU A 63 25.17 18.29 -10.85
C LEU A 63 24.18 17.29 -11.49
N ALA A 64 23.98 17.34 -12.81
CA ALA A 64 23.04 16.46 -13.51
C ALA A 64 23.26 14.97 -13.20
N PHE A 65 24.52 14.55 -13.09
CA PHE A 65 24.88 13.18 -12.72
C PHE A 65 24.35 12.79 -11.33
N ILE A 66 24.55 13.66 -10.33
CA ILE A 66 24.13 13.40 -8.95
C ILE A 66 22.60 13.30 -8.86
N PHE A 67 21.87 14.24 -9.49
CA PHE A 67 20.40 14.18 -9.50
C PHE A 67 19.87 12.93 -10.18
N THR A 68 20.51 12.50 -11.28
CA THR A 68 20.15 11.26 -11.97
C THR A 68 20.43 10.03 -11.10
N MET A 69 21.57 10.00 -10.41
CA MET A 69 21.91 8.88 -9.51
C MET A 69 20.92 8.79 -8.34
N ILE A 70 20.61 9.91 -7.69
CA ILE A 70 19.66 9.97 -6.57
C ILE A 70 18.27 9.51 -7.03
N SER A 71 17.81 9.91 -8.22
CA SER A 71 16.48 9.50 -8.70
C SER A 71 16.37 7.99 -8.92
N TYR A 72 17.42 7.36 -9.45
CA TYR A 72 17.47 5.89 -9.58
C TYR A 72 17.56 5.18 -8.23
N ILE A 73 18.35 5.68 -7.29
CA ILE A 73 18.41 5.14 -5.92
C ILE A 73 17.03 5.22 -5.25
N HIS A 74 16.34 6.35 -5.41
CA HIS A 74 15.00 6.55 -4.85
C HIS A 74 13.97 5.59 -5.45
N LEU A 75 14.01 5.39 -6.77
CA LEU A 75 13.18 4.38 -7.44
C LEU A 75 13.48 2.97 -6.93
N PHE A 76 14.76 2.63 -6.77
CA PHE A 76 15.17 1.32 -6.27
C PHE A 76 14.69 1.08 -4.82
N LEU A 77 14.78 2.09 -3.95
CA LEU A 77 14.24 2.01 -2.59
C LEU A 77 12.71 1.83 -2.57
N ALA A 78 11.99 2.50 -3.47
CA ALA A 78 10.54 2.29 -3.60
C ALA A 78 10.19 0.85 -4.02
N LEU A 79 10.98 0.25 -4.93
CA LEU A 79 10.80 -1.15 -5.32
C LEU A 79 11.09 -2.12 -4.17
N ILE A 80 12.14 -1.88 -3.38
CA ILE A 80 12.41 -2.66 -2.16
C ILE A 80 11.23 -2.54 -1.20
N LEU A 81 10.69 -1.34 -1.00
CA LEU A 81 9.57 -1.10 -0.10
C LEU A 81 8.32 -1.88 -0.53
N VAL A 82 8.05 -1.98 -1.83
CA VAL A 82 6.97 -2.84 -2.37
C VAL A 82 7.21 -4.30 -2.00
N VAL A 83 8.42 -4.82 -2.24
CA VAL A 83 8.76 -6.23 -1.95
C VAL A 83 8.61 -6.52 -0.46
N VAL A 84 9.16 -5.66 0.41
CA VAL A 84 9.04 -5.79 1.86
C VAL A 84 7.58 -5.78 2.30
N SER A 85 6.77 -4.88 1.74
CA SER A 85 5.35 -4.78 2.07
C SER A 85 4.56 -6.02 1.66
N LEU A 86 4.87 -6.61 0.50
CA LEU A 86 4.26 -7.87 0.06
C LEU A 86 4.67 -9.05 0.95
N VAL A 87 5.93 -9.10 1.37
CA VAL A 87 6.41 -10.13 2.30
C VAL A 87 5.70 -10.02 3.65
N THR A 88 5.57 -8.81 4.19
CA THR A 88 4.85 -8.54 5.45
C THR A 88 3.34 -8.82 5.35
N LEU A 89 2.75 -8.75 4.16
CA LEU A 89 1.33 -9.10 3.97
C LEU A 89 1.12 -10.62 4.00
N ILE A 90 2.11 -11.39 3.57
CA ILE A 90 2.03 -12.86 3.45
C ILE A 90 2.40 -13.57 4.77
N LEU A 91 3.37 -13.01 5.51
CA LEU A 91 3.83 -13.52 6.80
C LEU A 91 2.88 -13.15 7.94
#